data_AF-A0AAQ0KIN3-F1
#
_entry.id   AF-A0AAQ0KIN3-F1
#
_cell.length_a   1.000
_cell.length_b   1.000
_cell.length_c   1.000
_cell.angle_alpha   90.00
_cell.angle_beta   90.00
_cell.angle_gamma   90.00
#
_symmetry.space_group_name_H-M   'P 1'
#
loop_
_entity.id
_entity.type
_entity.pdbx_description
1 polymer ?
#
loop_
_entity_poly.entity_id
_entity_poly.type
_entity_poly.pdbx_seq_one_letter_code
_entity_poly.pdbx_strand_id
1 'polypeptide(L)'
;MVRPSCILAASLALLPAAGLAQGGQPATTAAAEETWLPSLQTRTPQQGFDLAIGMARRAVRTTQPDVAALKAGRPGYAEDAARLIDVSGVAAAWFATIAAANDYWRE
;
A
#
# COMPACT_ATOMS: atom_id res chain seq x y z
N MET A 1 -25.88 25.02 -62.48
CA MET A 1 -24.73 24.12 -62.70
C MET A 1 -25.10 22.73 -62.21
N VAL A 2 -24.84 21.75 -63.06
CA VAL A 2 -25.43 20.40 -63.09
C VAL A 2 -24.77 19.48 -62.03
N ARG A 3 -25.55 18.51 -61.53
CA ARG A 3 -25.20 17.30 -60.72
C ARG A 3 -24.06 16.49 -61.41
N PRO A 4 -23.56 15.29 -60.98
CA PRO A 4 -23.99 14.33 -59.93
C PRO A 4 -22.84 13.56 -59.23
N SER A 5 -23.23 12.54 -58.46
CA SER A 5 -22.52 11.40 -57.86
C SER A 5 -21.45 10.67 -58.71
N CYS A 6 -20.46 10.07 -58.04
CA CYS A 6 -19.70 8.86 -58.44
C CYS A 6 -19.32 8.09 -57.16
N ILE A 7 -20.01 7.01 -56.80
CA ILE A 7 -19.77 5.59 -57.19
C ILE A 7 -18.58 4.95 -56.44
N LEU A 8 -18.95 3.88 -55.74
CA LEU A 8 -18.21 2.69 -55.29
C LEU A 8 -16.73 2.57 -55.70
N ALA A 9 -15.90 2.15 -54.74
CA ALA A 9 -14.89 1.14 -54.99
C ALA A 9 -14.75 0.22 -53.75
N ALA A 10 -15.32 -0.98 -53.86
CA ALA A 10 -14.95 -2.14 -53.08
C ALA A 10 -13.68 -2.76 -53.69
N SER A 11 -12.69 -3.09 -52.86
CA SER A 11 -11.53 -3.96 -53.16
C SER A 11 -10.84 -4.23 -51.81
N LEU A 12 -11.03 -5.36 -51.14
CA LEU A 12 -10.56 -6.72 -51.41
C LEU A 12 -9.06 -6.83 -51.71
N ALA A 13 -8.27 -6.97 -50.64
CA ALA A 13 -6.92 -7.56 -50.55
C ALA A 13 -6.41 -7.23 -49.14
N LEU A 14 -5.74 -8.06 -48.35
CA LEU A 14 -5.20 -9.40 -48.47
C LEU A 14 -4.74 -9.74 -47.03
N LEU A 15 -4.96 -10.98 -46.58
CA LEU A 15 -4.43 -11.53 -45.33
C LEU A 15 -2.91 -11.30 -45.17
N PRO A 16 -2.44 -11.02 -43.94
CA PRO A 16 -1.27 -11.68 -43.36
C PRO A 16 -1.79 -12.73 -42.35
N ALA A 17 -1.68 -14.02 -42.64
CA ALA A 17 -0.49 -14.83 -42.36
C ALA A 17 -0.17 -14.91 -40.85
N ALA A 18 -0.50 -16.08 -40.30
CA ALA A 18 0.22 -16.76 -39.23
C ALA A 18 0.39 -15.99 -37.91
N GLY A 19 -0.56 -16.25 -37.01
CA GLY A 19 -0.26 -16.93 -35.74
C GLY A 19 1.15 -16.76 -35.19
N LEU A 20 1.41 -15.61 -34.59
CA LEU A 20 2.36 -15.56 -33.48
C LEU A 20 1.60 -15.94 -32.22
N ALA A 21 1.77 -17.21 -31.87
CA ALA A 21 1.78 -17.73 -30.52
C ALA A 21 1.27 -16.77 -29.44
N GLN A 22 0.05 -17.02 -28.98
CA GLN A 22 -0.30 -16.79 -27.59
C GLN A 22 0.54 -17.75 -26.72
N GLY A 23 1.84 -17.43 -26.60
CA GLY A 23 2.58 -17.78 -25.40
C GLY A 23 2.11 -16.78 -24.37
N GLY A 24 1.13 -17.21 -23.55
CA GLY A 24 0.69 -16.44 -22.40
C GLY A 24 1.90 -15.85 -21.71
N GLN A 25 1.85 -14.54 -21.51
CA GLN A 25 2.75 -13.83 -20.63
C GLN A 25 3.06 -14.77 -19.44
N PRO A 26 4.33 -15.09 -19.11
CA PRO A 26 4.60 -15.25 -17.71
C PRO A 26 4.25 -13.87 -17.17
N ALA A 27 3.04 -13.74 -16.64
CA ALA A 27 2.73 -12.69 -15.71
C ALA A 27 3.90 -12.77 -14.75
N THR A 28 4.80 -11.80 -14.85
CA THR A 28 5.81 -11.54 -13.84
C THR A 28 5.00 -11.72 -12.57
N THR A 29 5.32 -12.75 -11.78
CA THR A 29 4.82 -12.81 -10.43
C THR A 29 5.51 -11.61 -9.82
N ALA A 30 4.91 -10.43 -10.01
CA ALA A 30 5.11 -9.27 -9.19
C ALA A 30 4.85 -9.87 -7.83
N ALA A 31 5.96 -10.21 -7.16
CA ALA A 31 5.96 -10.76 -5.84
C ALA A 31 4.92 -9.92 -5.11
N ALA A 32 3.81 -10.58 -4.73
CA ALA A 32 2.77 -9.93 -3.97
C ALA A 32 3.52 -9.14 -2.91
N GLU A 33 3.40 -7.81 -2.91
CA GLU A 33 3.96 -7.03 -1.82
C GLU A 33 3.46 -7.73 -0.57
N GLU A 34 4.38 -8.32 0.20
CA GLU A 34 4.01 -9.09 1.37
C GLU A 34 3.22 -8.14 2.25
N THR A 35 1.90 -8.38 2.36
CA THR A 35 0.98 -7.45 3.02
C THR A 35 1.48 -7.25 4.44
N TRP A 36 2.11 -6.10 4.70
CA TRP A 36 2.85 -5.88 5.94
C TRP A 36 1.94 -5.80 7.18
N LEU A 37 0.65 -5.52 6.97
CA LEU A 37 -0.40 -5.48 7.99
C LEU A 37 -1.57 -6.38 7.57
N PRO A 38 -1.45 -7.70 7.72
CA PRO A 38 -2.45 -8.65 7.23
C PRO A 38 -3.70 -8.72 8.10
N SER A 39 -3.61 -8.31 9.38
CA SER A 39 -4.73 -8.34 10.33
C SER A 39 -4.50 -7.38 11.49
N LEU A 40 -5.60 -6.93 12.11
CA LEU A 40 -5.60 -6.24 13.41
C LEU A 40 -5.88 -7.19 14.58
N GLN A 41 -6.16 -8.47 14.31
CA GLN A 41 -6.43 -9.48 15.33
C GLN A 41 -5.14 -9.90 16.02
N THR A 42 -5.14 -9.91 17.35
CA THR A 42 -4.02 -10.21 18.23
C THR A 42 -4.52 -11.02 19.42
N ARG A 43 -3.71 -11.95 19.94
CA ARG A 43 -4.17 -12.88 20.99
C ARG A 43 -4.19 -12.25 22.38
N THR A 44 -3.40 -11.21 22.61
CA THR A 44 -3.25 -10.59 23.92
C THR A 44 -3.15 -9.07 23.80
N PRO A 45 -3.50 -8.32 24.85
CA PRO A 45 -3.32 -6.87 24.88
C PRO A 45 -1.87 -6.43 24.60
N GLN A 46 -0.89 -7.18 25.09
CA GLN A 46 0.53 -6.92 24.84
C GLN A 46 0.86 -6.97 23.34
N GLN A 47 0.39 -8.00 22.64
CA GLN A 47 0.57 -8.11 21.18
C GLN A 47 -0.13 -6.96 20.45
N GLY A 48 -1.32 -6.55 20.93
CA GLY A 48 -2.03 -5.38 20.41
C GLY A 48 -1.24 -4.08 20.58
N PHE A 49 -0.57 -3.90 21.71
CA PHE A 49 0.28 -2.73 21.96
C PHE A 49 1.53 -2.74 21.06
N ASP A 50 2.20 -3.88 20.92
CA ASP A 50 3.36 -4.02 20.03
C ASP A 50 2.97 -3.72 18.57
N LEU A 51 1.79 -4.16 18.14
CA LEU A 51 1.23 -3.85 16.83
C LEU A 51 0.97 -2.34 16.66
N ALA A 52 0.39 -1.69 17.66
CA ALA A 52 0.14 -0.24 17.65
C ALA A 52 1.45 0.56 17.44
N ILE A 53 2.51 0.19 18.16
CA ILE A 53 3.83 0.80 18.01
C ILE A 53 4.41 0.53 16.61
N GLY A 54 4.25 -0.70 16.10
CA GLY A 54 4.66 -1.06 14.75
C GLY A 54 3.98 -0.19 13.68
N MET A 55 2.66 -0.01 13.79
CA MET A 55 1.88 0.83 12.88
C MET A 55 2.32 2.30 12.93
N ALA A 56 2.51 2.86 14.13
CA ALA A 56 2.98 4.24 14.30
C ALA A 56 4.36 4.45 13.64
N ARG A 57 5.31 3.54 13.85
CA ARG A 57 6.64 3.60 13.23
C ARG A 57 6.56 3.42 11.71
N ARG A 58 5.68 2.54 11.23
CA ARG A 58 5.48 2.31 9.79
C ARG A 58 4.93 3.57 9.12
N ALA A 59 3.99 4.27 9.75
CA ALA A 59 3.46 5.53 9.23
C ALA A 59 4.58 6.56 8.98
N VAL A 60 5.47 6.77 9.97
CA VAL A 60 6.62 7.68 9.82
C VAL A 60 7.56 7.26 8.71
N ARG A 61 7.86 5.96 8.59
CA ARG A 61 8.74 5.46 7.52
C ARG A 61 8.10 5.54 6.14
N THR A 62 6.77 5.45 6.06
CA THR A 62 6.03 5.62 4.80
C THR A 62 6.05 7.07 4.34
N THR A 63 5.96 8.05 5.25
CA THR A 63 6.03 9.47 4.89
C THR A 63 7.45 9.94 4.61
N GLN A 64 8.44 9.43 5.34
CA GLN A 64 9.86 9.71 5.13
C GLN A 64 10.64 8.40 4.91
N PRO A 65 10.90 8.01 3.65
CA PRO A 65 11.63 6.79 3.34
C PRO A 65 13.14 6.89 3.57
N ASP A 66 13.71 8.11 3.61
CA ASP A 66 15.16 8.29 3.83
C ASP A 66 15.54 8.03 5.29
N VAL A 67 16.28 6.94 5.49
CA VAL A 67 16.79 6.53 6.80
C VAL A 67 17.80 7.52 7.36
N ALA A 68 18.57 8.22 6.52
CA ALA A 68 19.53 9.22 6.98
C ALA A 68 18.79 10.42 7.59
N ALA A 69 17.77 10.95 6.91
CA ALA A 69 16.89 11.98 7.44
C ALA A 69 16.23 11.56 8.77
N LEU A 70 15.71 10.33 8.86
CA LEU A 70 15.11 9.82 10.11
C LEU A 70 16.11 9.75 11.27
N LYS A 71 17.34 9.31 11.01
CA LYS A 71 18.41 9.26 12.02
C LYS A 71 18.82 10.67 12.45
N ALA A 72 18.94 11.60 11.52
CA ALA A 72 19.27 12.99 11.79
C ALA A 72 18.20 13.69 12.65
N GLY A 73 16.91 13.34 12.46
CA GLY A 73 15.81 13.89 13.26
C GLY A 73 15.70 13.30 14.68
N ARG A 74 16.25 12.10 14.94
CA ARG A 74 16.08 11.39 16.22
C ARG A 74 16.51 12.18 17.46
N PRO A 75 17.68 12.84 17.49
CA PRO A 75 18.08 13.65 18.65
C PRO A 75 17.06 14.75 18.99
N GLY A 76 16.32 15.26 17.99
CA GLY A 76 15.36 16.35 18.19
C GLY A 76 14.09 15.97 18.96
N TYR A 77 13.79 14.68 19.13
CA TYR A 77 12.63 14.23 19.91
C TYR A 77 12.96 13.20 20.99
N ALA A 78 14.09 12.50 20.90
CA ALA A 78 14.41 11.40 21.81
C ALA A 78 14.66 11.83 23.26
N GLU A 79 15.06 13.09 23.46
CA GLU A 79 15.36 13.67 24.78
C GLU A 79 14.33 14.73 25.22
N ASP A 80 13.32 15.00 24.39
CA ASP A 80 12.27 15.98 24.67
C ASP A 80 11.04 15.28 25.28
N ALA A 81 10.78 15.55 26.56
CA ALA A 81 9.67 14.94 27.29
C ALA A 81 8.30 15.21 26.65
N ALA A 82 8.06 16.41 26.10
CA ALA A 82 6.80 16.73 25.44
C ALA A 82 6.64 15.88 24.17
N ARG A 83 7.71 15.71 23.41
CA ARG A 83 7.70 14.85 22.21
C ARG A 83 7.51 13.38 22.55
N LEU A 84 8.09 12.91 23.65
CA LEU A 84 7.89 11.54 24.13
C LEU A 84 6.42 11.30 24.56
N ILE A 85 5.77 12.29 25.17
CA ILE A 85 4.34 12.25 25.46
C ILE A 85 3.52 12.22 24.17
N ASP A 86 3.86 13.04 23.17
CA ASP A 86 3.18 13.03 21.87
C ASP A 86 3.26 11.65 21.19
N VAL A 87 4.44 11.03 21.20
CA VAL A 87 4.64 9.65 20.68
C VAL A 87 3.76 8.65 21.42
N SER A 88 3.65 8.77 22.75
CA SER A 88 2.74 7.93 23.55
C SER A 88 1.28 8.13 23.15
N GLY A 89 0.85 9.37 22.89
CA GLY A 89 -0.49 9.69 22.40
C GLY A 89 -0.83 9.02 21.06
N VAL A 90 0.12 8.99 20.13
CA VAL A 90 -0.05 8.29 18.85
C VAL A 90 -0.21 6.77 19.07
N ALA A 91 0.61 6.17 19.93
CA ALA A 91 0.51 4.76 20.26
C ALA A 91 -0.86 4.43 20.90
N ALA A 92 -1.35 5.28 21.80
CA ALA A 92 -2.66 5.13 22.44
C ALA A 92 -3.82 5.15 21.43
N ALA A 93 -3.77 6.03 20.42
CA ALA A 93 -4.80 6.10 19.38
C ALA A 93 -4.89 4.80 18.54
N TRP A 94 -3.74 4.27 18.12
CA TRP A 94 -3.69 2.98 17.41
C TRP A 94 -4.12 1.82 18.31
N PHE A 95 -3.65 1.79 19.56
CA PHE A 95 -4.01 0.75 20.51
C PHE A 95 -5.51 0.72 20.80
N ALA A 96 -6.17 1.88 20.91
CA ALA A 96 -7.63 1.95 21.07
C ALA A 96 -8.37 1.31 19.88
N THR A 97 -7.88 1.55 18.66
CA THR A 97 -8.44 0.93 17.44
C THR A 97 -8.25 -0.58 17.45
N ILE A 98 -7.05 -1.05 17.81
CA ILE A 98 -6.73 -2.48 17.89
C ILE A 98 -7.54 -3.16 19.00
N ALA A 99 -7.65 -2.54 20.17
CA ALA A 99 -8.45 -3.06 21.27
C ALA A 99 -9.91 -3.23 20.87
N ALA A 100 -10.50 -2.24 20.19
CA ALA A 100 -11.85 -2.34 19.65
C ALA A 100 -11.99 -3.46 18.61
N ALA A 101 -10.98 -3.67 17.75
CA ALA A 101 -10.97 -4.76 16.78
C ALA A 101 -10.87 -6.16 17.42
N ASN A 102 -10.36 -6.26 18.65
CA ASN A 102 -10.17 -7.51 19.41
C ASN A 102 -11.19 -7.70 20.54
N ASP A 103 -12.30 -6.95 20.51
CA ASP A 103 -13.30 -6.93 21.59
C ASP A 103 -12.70 -6.79 23.00
N TYR A 104 -11.64 -5.98 23.11
CA TYR A 104 -10.89 -5.72 24.34
C TYR A 104 -10.33 -6.97 25.04
N TRP A 105 -10.18 -8.08 24.32
CA TRP A 105 -9.73 -9.37 24.89
C TRP A 105 -10.55 -9.80 26.10
N ARG A 106 -11.86 -9.50 26.10
CA ARG A 106 -12.77 -9.94 27.16
C ARG A 106 -12.94 -11.46 27.06
N GLU A 107 -12.74 -12.13 28.18
CA GLU A 107 -13.18 -13.52 28.39
C GLU A 107 -14.60 -13.54 28.97
#